data_AF-A0AAD1TFD3-F1
#
_entry.id   AF-A0AAD1TFD3-F1
#
_cell.length_a   1.000
_cell.length_b   1.000
_cell.length_c   1.000
_cell.angle_alpha   90.00
_cell.angle_beta   90.00
_cell.angle_gamma   90.00
#
_symmetry.space_group_name_H-M   'P 1'
#
loop_
_entity.id
_entity.type
_entity.pdbx_description
1 polymer ?
#
loop_
_entity_poly.entity_id
_entity_poly.type
_entity_poly.pdbx_seq_one_letter_code
_entity_poly.pdbx_strand_id
1 'polypeptide(L)'
;MATKSPPPLMKKHSQTDLVSRLKTRKILGVGGEDDDGEVHRSKISQVLGNEIKFAVREPLGLRLWQFLSAVMFTGIAVMALTFPDQLYEAVFDGGTVSSKTSTRLYGGALFSISLIIWNSMYTSEKVIIRWTLLTEACYFSIQLIVTTVTLIENGTSSIAAAVLVCSCLLFVLVSAYFYYQVGRRQKKL
;
A
#
# COMPACT_ATOMS: atom_id res chain seq x y z
N MET A 1 -68.44 25.48 -29.42
CA MET A 1 -67.03 25.18 -29.08
C MET A 1 -67.02 24.08 -28.03
N ALA A 2 -66.75 22.83 -28.41
CA ALA A 2 -66.64 21.71 -27.47
C ALA A 2 -65.16 21.49 -27.14
N THR A 3 -64.78 21.71 -25.89
CA THR A 3 -63.45 21.50 -25.34
C THR A 3 -63.17 19.99 -25.25
N LYS A 4 -62.27 19.48 -26.12
CA LYS A 4 -61.77 18.10 -26.03
C LYS A 4 -61.04 17.92 -24.70
N SER A 5 -61.53 17.01 -23.86
CA SER A 5 -60.84 16.57 -22.65
C SER A 5 -59.50 15.91 -23.02
N PRO A 6 -58.43 16.15 -22.24
CA PRO A 6 -57.16 15.48 -22.47
C PRO A 6 -57.33 13.96 -22.25
N PRO A 7 -56.68 13.12 -23.07
CA PRO A 7 -56.82 11.68 -22.96
C PRO A 7 -56.33 11.22 -21.57
N PRO A 8 -57.01 10.24 -20.95
CA PRO A 8 -56.61 9.76 -19.64
C PRO A 8 -55.20 9.19 -19.73
N LEU A 9 -54.32 9.63 -18.80
CA LEU A 9 -52.99 9.08 -18.61
C LEU A 9 -53.13 7.61 -18.19
N MET A 10 -53.25 6.72 -19.17
CA MET A 10 -53.15 5.28 -18.95
C MET A 10 -51.80 5.04 -18.30
N LYS A 11 -51.79 4.49 -17.08
CA LYS A 11 -50.58 3.95 -16.45
C LYS A 11 -50.01 2.90 -17.39
N LYS A 12 -49.06 3.31 -18.24
CA LYS A 12 -48.32 2.38 -19.09
C LYS A 12 -47.55 1.46 -18.16
N HIS A 13 -48.03 0.23 -18.04
CA HIS A 13 -47.29 -0.82 -17.36
C HIS A 13 -46.05 -1.06 -18.21
N SER A 14 -44.88 -0.63 -17.73
CA SER A 14 -43.59 -0.83 -18.41
C SER A 14 -43.30 -2.30 -18.74
N GLN A 15 -44.04 -3.22 -18.11
CA GLN A 15 -43.98 -4.65 -18.28
C GLN A 15 -44.61 -5.15 -19.60
N THR A 16 -45.61 -4.47 -20.16
CA THR A 16 -46.29 -4.88 -21.41
C THR A 16 -45.81 -4.11 -22.63
N ASP A 17 -45.09 -3.00 -22.43
CA ASP A 17 -44.49 -2.22 -23.51
C ASP A 17 -43.23 -2.93 -24.05
N LEU A 18 -43.34 -3.46 -25.27
CA LEU A 18 -42.28 -4.15 -25.99
C LEU A 18 -41.00 -3.29 -26.08
N VAL A 19 -41.13 -1.97 -26.23
CA VAL A 19 -39.98 -1.06 -26.33
C VAL A 19 -39.27 -0.92 -24.98
N SER A 20 -40.03 -0.94 -23.88
CA SER A 20 -39.48 -0.90 -22.52
C SER A 20 -38.78 -2.22 -22.15
N ARG A 21 -39.35 -3.36 -22.57
CA ARG A 21 -38.73 -4.68 -22.46
C ARG A 21 -37.44 -4.78 -23.28
N LEU A 22 -37.43 -4.25 -24.51
CA LEU A 22 -36.24 -4.25 -25.35
C LEU A 22 -35.12 -3.38 -24.75
N LYS A 23 -35.47 -2.22 -24.16
CA LYS A 23 -34.52 -1.35 -23.44
C LYS A 23 -33.96 -2.03 -22.19
N THR A 24 -34.80 -2.66 -21.36
CA THR A 24 -34.33 -3.40 -20.18
C THR A 24 -33.47 -4.60 -20.57
N ARG A 25 -33.83 -5.34 -21.62
CA ARG A 25 -33.05 -6.46 -22.15
C ARG A 25 -31.67 -6.03 -22.66
N LYS A 26 -31.58 -4.90 -23.39
CA LYS A 26 -30.30 -4.29 -23.83
C LYS A 26 -29.47 -3.71 -22.68
N ILE A 27 -30.11 -3.17 -21.65
CA ILE A 27 -29.42 -2.66 -20.45
C ILE A 27 -28.81 -3.82 -19.65
N LEU A 28 -29.55 -4.91 -19.51
CA LEU A 28 -29.16 -6.11 -18.76
C LEU A 28 -28.25 -7.06 -19.55
N GLY A 29 -28.07 -6.86 -20.87
CA GLY A 29 -27.21 -7.71 -21.70
C GLY A 29 -27.75 -9.14 -21.87
N VAL A 30 -29.07 -9.34 -21.79
CA VAL A 30 -29.67 -10.68 -21.85
C VAL A 30 -30.17 -10.95 -23.26
N GLY A 31 -29.47 -11.78 -24.04
CA GLY A 31 -29.99 -12.37 -25.29
C GLY A 31 -29.86 -11.54 -26.56
N GLY A 32 -28.67 -10.98 -26.79
CA GLY A 32 -28.18 -10.65 -28.12
C GLY A 32 -26.84 -11.36 -28.29
N GLU A 33 -26.89 -12.54 -28.90
CA GLU A 33 -25.72 -13.17 -29.48
C GLU A 33 -25.67 -12.63 -30.91
N ASP A 34 -24.67 -11.80 -31.21
CA ASP A 34 -24.38 -11.49 -32.60
C ASP A 34 -23.76 -12.75 -33.24
N ASP A 35 -23.85 -12.85 -34.56
CA ASP A 35 -23.43 -13.99 -35.39
C ASP A 35 -21.93 -14.37 -35.25
N ASP A 36 -21.16 -13.57 -34.49
CA ASP A 36 -19.73 -13.74 -34.19
C ASP A 36 -19.45 -14.38 -32.80
N GLY A 37 -20.49 -14.75 -32.03
CA GLY A 37 -20.34 -15.50 -30.77
C GLY A 37 -19.83 -14.71 -29.56
N GLU A 38 -19.71 -13.37 -29.67
CA GLU A 38 -19.32 -12.51 -28.55
C GLU A 38 -20.54 -12.01 -27.78
N VAL A 39 -20.66 -12.41 -26.51
CA VAL A 39 -21.77 -12.04 -25.62
C VAL A 39 -21.82 -10.52 -25.43
N HIS A 40 -22.93 -9.88 -25.81
CA HIS A 40 -23.17 -8.45 -25.58
C HIS A 40 -23.07 -8.11 -24.08
N ARG A 41 -21.98 -7.46 -23.71
CA ARG A 41 -21.80 -6.91 -22.36
C ARG A 41 -22.96 -5.98 -22.05
N SER A 42 -23.63 -6.22 -20.92
CA SER A 42 -24.68 -5.35 -20.41
C SER A 42 -24.19 -3.90 -20.36
N LYS A 43 -25.00 -2.94 -20.82
CA LYS A 43 -24.67 -1.50 -20.72
C LYS A 43 -24.44 -1.09 -19.27
N ILE A 44 -24.96 -1.85 -18.31
CA ILE A 44 -24.60 -1.74 -16.89
C ILE A 44 -23.11 -2.01 -16.70
N SER A 45 -22.52 -3.11 -17.20
CA SER A 45 -21.06 -3.33 -17.10
C SER A 45 -20.21 -2.33 -17.89
N GLN A 46 -20.82 -1.64 -18.87
CA GLN A 46 -20.19 -0.58 -19.67
C GLN A 46 -20.22 0.77 -18.92
N VAL A 47 -21.30 1.06 -18.19
CA VAL A 47 -21.46 2.23 -17.32
C VAL A 47 -20.75 2.04 -15.95
N LEU A 48 -20.79 0.84 -15.38
CA LEU A 48 -19.96 0.40 -14.24
C LEU A 48 -18.49 0.21 -14.65
N GLY A 49 -18.16 0.43 -15.92
CA GLY A 49 -16.79 0.65 -16.38
C GLY A 49 -15.82 -0.40 -15.88
N ASN A 50 -15.91 -1.64 -16.39
CA ASN A 50 -14.86 -2.65 -16.31
C ASN A 50 -13.98 -2.57 -15.04
N GLU A 51 -14.53 -2.90 -13.88
CA GLU A 51 -13.81 -2.73 -12.60
C GLU A 51 -12.55 -3.60 -12.48
N ILE A 52 -12.40 -4.57 -13.39
CA ILE A 52 -11.19 -5.37 -13.56
C ILE A 52 -10.00 -4.50 -14.07
N LYS A 53 -10.25 -3.33 -14.69
CA LYS A 53 -9.22 -2.31 -15.01
C LYS A 53 -8.95 -1.34 -13.84
N PHE A 54 -9.79 -1.36 -12.79
CA PHE A 54 -9.54 -0.73 -11.50
C PHE A 54 -8.92 -1.69 -10.48
N ALA A 55 -8.47 -2.88 -10.92
CA ALA A 55 -7.32 -3.51 -10.30
C ALA A 55 -6.15 -2.54 -10.50
N VAL A 56 -6.10 -1.55 -9.60
CA VAL A 56 -5.02 -0.60 -9.43
C VAL A 56 -3.77 -1.44 -9.53
N ARG A 57 -3.05 -1.29 -10.63
CA ARG A 57 -1.78 -1.97 -10.84
C ARG A 57 -0.87 -1.47 -9.73
N GLU A 58 -0.80 -2.22 -8.64
CA GLU A 58 0.16 -1.95 -7.58
C GLU A 58 1.52 -1.86 -8.26
N PRO A 59 2.36 -0.87 -7.91
CA PRO A 59 3.67 -0.76 -8.52
C PRO A 59 4.40 -2.09 -8.31
N LEU A 60 4.82 -2.71 -9.42
CA LEU A 60 5.54 -3.97 -9.43
C LEU A 60 6.78 -3.79 -8.53
N GLY A 61 6.88 -4.58 -7.47
CA GLY A 61 7.97 -4.50 -6.49
C GLY A 61 7.60 -3.92 -5.12
N LEU A 62 6.44 -3.27 -4.95
CA LEU A 62 6.01 -2.77 -3.63
C LEU A 62 5.84 -3.89 -2.61
N ARG A 63 5.18 -4.98 -3.00
CA ARG A 63 4.98 -6.15 -2.14
C ARG A 63 6.29 -6.82 -1.77
N LEU A 64 7.23 -6.87 -2.72
CA LEU A 64 8.58 -7.38 -2.46
C LEU A 64 9.34 -6.49 -1.48
N TRP A 65 9.22 -5.16 -1.62
CA TRP A 65 9.81 -4.21 -0.69
C TRP A 65 9.25 -4.37 0.73
N GLN A 66 7.93 -4.43 0.87
CA GLN A 66 7.27 -4.63 2.17
C GLN A 66 7.66 -5.97 2.82
N PHE A 67 7.77 -7.02 2.02
CA PHE A 67 8.25 -8.31 2.52
C PHE A 67 9.70 -8.23 2.98
N LEU A 68 10.58 -7.63 2.17
CA LEU A 68 11.99 -7.47 2.51
C LEU A 68 12.15 -6.65 3.79
N SER A 69 11.41 -5.55 3.93
CA SER A 69 11.46 -4.73 5.13
C SER A 69 10.91 -5.47 6.35
N ALA A 70 9.81 -6.21 6.23
CA ALA A 70 9.28 -7.04 7.32
C ALA A 70 10.31 -8.06 7.83
N VAL A 71 11.02 -8.75 6.93
CA VAL A 71 12.08 -9.71 7.25
C VAL A 71 13.28 -9.00 7.92
N MET A 72 13.67 -7.83 7.43
CA MET A 72 14.76 -7.05 8.04
C MET A 72 14.41 -6.58 9.46
N PHE A 73 13.22 -6.03 9.66
CA PHE A 73 12.76 -5.59 10.98
C PHE A 73 12.63 -6.75 11.97
N THR A 74 12.11 -7.90 11.54
CA THR A 74 12.08 -9.10 12.42
C THR A 74 13.48 -9.58 12.77
N GLY A 75 14.39 -9.64 11.79
CA GLY A 75 15.77 -10.08 12.02
C GLY A 75 16.51 -9.20 13.03
N ILE A 76 16.44 -7.87 12.86
CA ILE A 76 17.07 -6.90 13.77
C ILE A 76 16.42 -6.95 15.16
N ALA A 77 15.09 -7.06 15.23
CA ALA A 77 14.37 -7.18 16.49
C ALA A 77 14.78 -8.42 17.30
N VAL A 78 14.86 -9.58 16.64
CA VAL A 78 15.28 -10.84 17.29
C VAL A 78 16.74 -10.74 17.75
N MET A 79 17.63 -10.20 16.92
CA MET A 79 19.03 -9.98 17.31
C MET A 79 19.15 -9.04 18.53
N ALA A 80 18.36 -7.96 18.58
CA ALA A 80 18.38 -7.01 19.70
C ALA A 80 17.84 -7.59 21.01
N LEU A 81 16.91 -8.54 20.92
CA LEU A 81 16.35 -9.24 22.08
C LEU A 81 17.28 -10.34 22.60
N THR A 82 17.91 -11.10 21.71
CA THR A 82 18.73 -12.28 22.05
C THR A 82 20.17 -11.91 22.39
N PHE A 83 20.81 -11.04 21.59
CA PHE A 83 22.22 -10.69 21.72
C PHE A 83 22.44 -9.17 21.60
N PRO A 84 22.06 -8.39 22.64
CA PRO A 84 22.17 -6.93 22.61
C PRO A 84 23.63 -6.45 22.52
N ASP A 85 24.57 -7.21 23.07
CA ASP A 85 25.98 -6.85 23.13
C ASP A 85 26.63 -6.93 21.72
N GLN A 86 26.29 -7.96 20.93
CA GLN A 86 26.83 -8.15 19.57
C GLN A 86 26.35 -7.09 18.59
N LEU A 87 25.08 -6.67 18.68
CA LEU A 87 24.56 -5.59 17.84
C LEU A 87 25.23 -4.26 18.18
N TYR A 88 25.43 -3.98 19.46
CA TYR A 88 26.04 -2.74 19.89
C TYR A 88 27.51 -2.66 19.46
N GLU A 89 28.26 -3.75 19.68
CA GLU A 89 29.66 -3.86 19.31
C GLU A 89 29.87 -3.73 17.79
N ALA A 90 29.02 -4.39 16.98
CA ALA A 90 29.09 -4.30 15.53
C ALA A 90 28.86 -2.87 14.98
N VAL A 91 28.11 -2.03 15.70
CA VAL A 91 27.73 -0.68 15.25
C VAL A 91 28.69 0.38 15.80
N PHE A 92 29.08 0.29 17.07
CA PHE A 92 29.77 1.35 17.80
C PHE A 92 31.15 0.97 18.35
N ASP A 93 31.70 -0.18 17.94
CA ASP A 93 33.09 -0.61 18.19
C ASP A 93 33.56 -0.34 19.64
N GLY A 94 32.80 -0.88 20.61
CA GLY A 94 33.22 -0.95 22.02
C GLY A 94 32.86 0.22 22.95
N GLY A 95 32.00 1.18 22.55
CA GLY A 95 31.54 2.26 23.45
C GLY A 95 30.67 1.78 24.63
N THR A 96 31.23 1.57 25.82
CA THR A 96 30.54 0.97 26.98
C THR A 96 29.47 1.85 27.67
N VAL A 97 28.50 2.43 26.95
CA VAL A 97 27.56 3.43 27.52
C VAL A 97 26.09 2.96 27.55
N SER A 98 25.70 1.91 26.82
CA SER A 98 24.29 1.49 26.77
C SER A 98 23.92 0.43 27.81
N SER A 99 22.90 0.71 28.63
CA SER A 99 22.26 -0.30 29.48
C SER A 99 21.60 -1.38 28.60
N LYS A 100 21.92 -2.66 28.85
CA LYS A 100 21.37 -3.81 28.09
C LYS A 100 19.85 -3.79 27.98
N THR A 101 19.18 -3.20 28.98
CA THR A 101 17.72 -3.04 29.01
C THR A 101 17.22 -2.09 27.90
N SER A 102 17.93 -1.00 27.61
CA SER A 102 17.56 -0.04 26.57
C SER A 102 17.59 -0.67 25.18
N THR A 103 18.65 -1.45 24.87
CA THR A 103 18.78 -2.16 23.59
C THR A 103 17.68 -3.21 23.41
N ARG A 104 17.29 -3.92 24.49
CA ARG A 104 16.19 -4.89 24.43
C ARG A 104 14.82 -4.25 24.25
N LEU A 105 14.57 -3.11 24.92
CA LEU A 105 13.32 -2.35 24.74
C LEU A 105 13.19 -1.83 23.31
N TYR A 106 14.29 -1.35 22.73
CA TYR A 106 14.35 -1.00 21.31
C TYR A 106 14.03 -2.20 20.40
N GLY A 107 14.64 -3.37 20.66
CA GLY A 107 14.31 -4.61 19.95
C GLY A 107 12.82 -4.98 20.05
N GLY A 108 12.21 -4.82 21.22
CA GLY A 108 10.77 -5.03 21.42
C GLY A 108 9.89 -4.07 20.61
N ALA A 109 10.27 -2.78 20.53
CA ALA A 109 9.58 -1.81 19.69
C ALA A 109 9.74 -2.11 18.19
N LEU A 110 10.90 -2.58 17.75
CA LEU A 110 11.08 -3.03 16.37
C LEU A 110 10.24 -4.27 16.06
N PHE A 111 10.10 -5.18 17.02
CA PHE A 111 9.27 -6.36 16.85
C PHE A 111 7.79 -6.00 16.66
N SER A 112 7.27 -5.03 17.42
CA SER A 112 5.88 -4.57 17.28
C SER A 112 5.64 -3.88 15.94
N ILE A 113 6.56 -3.04 15.47
CA ILE A 113 6.51 -2.43 14.13
C ILE A 113 6.54 -3.52 13.05
N SER A 114 7.38 -4.54 13.21
CA SER A 114 7.48 -5.64 12.25
C SER A 114 6.16 -6.41 12.09
N LEU A 115 5.45 -6.68 13.19
CA LEU A 115 4.14 -7.32 13.14
C LEU A 115 3.10 -6.49 12.37
N ILE A 116 3.16 -5.16 12.48
CA ILE A 116 2.29 -4.26 11.71
C ILE A 116 2.61 -4.34 10.21
N ILE A 117 3.90 -4.40 9.85
CA ILE A 117 4.32 -4.55 8.44
C ILE A 117 3.90 -5.92 7.88
N TRP A 118 4.03 -6.99 8.66
CA TRP A 118 3.52 -8.31 8.28
C TRP A 118 2.01 -8.32 8.05
N ASN A 119 1.24 -7.59 8.87
CA ASN A 119 -0.20 -7.46 8.67
C ASN A 119 -0.53 -6.68 7.38
N SER A 120 0.25 -5.63 7.08
CA SER A 120 0.12 -4.82 5.85
C SER A 120 0.28 -5.64 4.56
N MET A 121 0.96 -6.79 4.59
CA MET A 121 1.09 -7.65 3.42
C MET A 121 -0.24 -8.24 2.94
N TYR A 122 -1.21 -8.43 3.84
CA TYR A 122 -2.49 -9.07 3.51
C TYR A 122 -3.57 -8.08 3.06
N THR A 123 -3.36 -6.78 3.26
CA THR A 123 -4.33 -5.75 2.86
C THR A 123 -3.95 -5.11 1.51
N SER A 124 -4.96 -4.78 0.71
CA SER A 124 -4.82 -4.04 -0.55
C SER A 124 -5.27 -2.58 -0.41
N GLU A 125 -5.54 -2.13 0.82
CA GLU A 125 -5.91 -0.75 1.06
C GLU A 125 -4.72 0.20 0.91
N LYS A 126 -4.80 1.10 -0.07
CA LYS A 126 -3.78 2.12 -0.34
C LYS A 126 -3.42 2.97 0.88
N VAL A 127 -4.39 3.21 1.77
CA VAL A 127 -4.19 4.01 2.98
C VAL A 127 -3.24 3.28 3.93
N ILE A 128 -3.49 2.00 4.22
CA ILE A 128 -2.65 1.19 5.11
C ILE A 128 -1.23 1.04 4.56
N ILE A 129 -1.12 0.79 3.25
CA ILE A 129 0.17 0.74 2.55
C ILE A 129 0.93 2.07 2.71
N ARG A 130 0.28 3.21 2.50
CA ARG A 130 0.95 4.53 2.63
C ARG A 130 1.37 4.84 4.06
N TRP A 131 0.55 4.49 5.05
CA TRP A 131 0.89 4.68 6.46
C TRP A 131 2.07 3.80 6.87
N THR A 132 2.10 2.54 6.44
CA THR A 132 3.21 1.62 6.76
C THR A 132 4.52 2.05 6.11
N LEU A 133 4.50 2.50 4.86
CA LEU A 133 5.68 3.09 4.21
C LEU A 133 6.11 4.41 4.87
N LEU A 134 5.16 5.22 5.35
CA LEU A 134 5.48 6.45 6.07
C LEU A 134 6.16 6.13 7.41
N THR A 135 5.64 5.16 8.17
CA THR A 135 6.26 4.70 9.43
C THR A 135 7.67 4.18 9.19
N GLU A 136 7.88 3.39 8.12
CA GLU A 136 9.20 2.90 7.71
C GLU A 136 10.16 4.05 7.38
N ALA A 137 9.73 5.00 6.55
CA ALA A 137 10.54 6.16 6.17
C ALA A 137 10.89 7.04 7.39
N CYS A 138 9.94 7.26 8.29
CA CYS A 138 10.16 7.99 9.53
C CYS A 138 11.18 7.28 10.43
N TYR A 139 11.05 5.97 10.59
CA TYR A 139 11.97 5.16 11.38
C TYR A 139 13.41 5.28 10.86
N PHE A 140 13.63 5.05 9.56
CA PHE A 140 14.98 5.15 8.99
C PHE A 140 15.53 6.57 8.98
N SER A 141 14.67 7.59 8.87
CA SER A 141 15.09 8.99 8.99
C SER A 141 15.59 9.31 10.40
N ILE A 142 14.87 8.87 11.44
CA ILE A 142 15.29 9.03 12.82
C ILE A 142 16.59 8.24 13.08
N GLN A 143 16.66 6.99 12.62
CA GLN A 143 17.85 6.15 12.75
C GLN A 143 19.08 6.81 12.10
N LEU A 144 18.90 7.41 10.92
CA LEU A 144 19.96 8.13 10.22
C LEU A 144 20.46 9.33 11.01
N ILE A 145 19.55 10.15 11.54
CA ILE A 145 19.92 11.33 12.34
C ILE A 145 20.69 10.90 13.58
N VAL A 146 20.16 9.94 14.35
CA VAL A 146 20.79 9.43 15.57
C VAL A 146 22.18 8.87 15.27
N THR A 147 22.29 8.00 14.27
CA THR A 147 23.58 7.37 13.90
C THR A 147 24.59 8.41 13.44
N THR A 148 24.15 9.44 12.69
CA THR A 148 25.04 10.50 12.22
C THR A 148 25.54 11.37 13.39
N VAL A 149 24.66 11.74 14.32
CA VAL A 149 25.05 12.51 15.52
C VAL A 149 26.04 11.72 16.36
N THR A 150 25.76 10.45 16.63
CA THR A 150 26.64 9.58 17.42
C THR A 150 28.00 9.35 16.73
N LEU A 151 28.04 9.29 15.40
CA LEU A 151 29.29 9.19 14.64
C LEU A 151 30.15 10.45 14.78
N ILE A 152 29.52 11.63 14.77
CA ILE A 152 30.20 12.91 14.99
C ILE A 152 30.76 13.00 16.41
N GLU A 153 30.00 12.55 17.41
CA GLU A 153 30.41 12.57 18.82
C GLU A 153 31.57 11.62 19.11
N ASN A 154 31.56 10.41 18.53
CA ASN A 154 32.60 9.41 18.77
C ASN A 154 33.88 9.66 17.98
N GLY A 155 33.82 10.41 16.86
CA GLY A 155 34.98 10.76 16.03
C GLY A 155 35.67 9.58 15.33
N THR A 156 35.18 8.35 15.51
CA THR A 156 35.69 7.11 14.91
C THR A 156 34.73 6.60 13.85
N SER A 157 35.07 6.84 12.58
CA SER A 157 34.29 6.34 11.44
C SER A 157 34.60 4.87 11.17
N SER A 158 33.92 3.96 11.89
CA SER A 158 33.98 2.53 11.57
C SER A 158 33.33 2.25 10.20
N ILE A 159 33.90 1.31 9.45
CA ILE A 159 33.36 0.87 8.15
C ILE A 159 31.91 0.38 8.30
N ALA A 160 31.61 -0.30 9.41
CA ALA A 160 30.26 -0.77 9.72
C ALA A 160 29.27 0.40 9.88
N ALA A 161 29.66 1.44 10.62
CA ALA A 161 28.85 2.65 10.79
C ALA A 161 28.62 3.37 9.45
N ALA A 162 29.63 3.46 8.59
CA ALA A 162 29.49 4.05 7.25
C ALA A 162 28.50 3.25 6.37
N VAL A 163 28.61 1.91 6.36
CA VAL A 163 27.69 1.03 5.64
C VAL A 163 26.26 1.16 6.19
N LEU A 164 26.08 1.31 7.49
CA LEU A 164 24.78 1.54 8.12
C LEU A 164 24.14 2.87 7.70
N VAL A 165 24.92 3.95 7.67
CA VAL A 165 24.43 5.26 7.21
C VAL A 165 24.03 5.21 5.72
N CYS A 166 24.89 4.63 4.87
CA CYS A 166 24.60 4.48 3.44
C CYS A 166 23.36 3.61 3.20
N SER A 167 23.23 2.49 3.91
CA SER A 167 22.04 1.64 3.79
C SER A 167 20.78 2.37 4.28
N CYS A 168 20.82 3.05 5.43
CA CYS A 168 19.68 3.85 5.91
C CYS A 168 19.22 4.90 4.89
N LEU A 169 20.15 5.63 4.27
CA LEU A 169 19.84 6.58 3.19
C LEU A 169 19.10 5.90 2.03
N LEU A 170 19.59 4.75 1.57
CA LEU A 170 18.95 3.98 0.50
C LEU A 170 17.54 3.53 0.90
N PHE A 171 17.35 3.02 2.13
CA PHE A 171 16.03 2.59 2.63
C PHE A 171 15.03 3.76 2.70
N VAL A 172 15.47 4.95 3.12
CA VAL A 172 14.63 6.16 3.13
C VAL A 172 14.23 6.54 1.69
N LEU A 173 15.18 6.58 0.77
CA LEU A 173 14.93 6.95 -0.62
C LEU A 173 13.95 5.98 -1.31
N VAL A 174 14.13 4.68 -1.11
CA VAL A 174 13.24 3.66 -1.69
C VAL A 174 11.84 3.74 -1.08
N SER A 175 11.74 3.90 0.25
CA SER A 175 10.45 4.06 0.94
C SER A 175 9.72 5.32 0.50
N ALA A 176 10.43 6.46 0.38
CA ALA A 176 9.88 7.71 -0.12
C ALA A 176 9.43 7.61 -1.59
N TYR A 177 10.21 6.92 -2.42
CA TYR A 177 9.89 6.67 -3.82
C TYR A 177 8.59 5.87 -3.96
N PHE A 178 8.45 4.77 -3.23
CA PHE A 178 7.22 3.98 -3.24
C PHE A 178 6.04 4.73 -2.62
N TYR A 179 6.25 5.50 -1.53
CA TYR A 179 5.22 6.34 -0.94
C TYR A 179 4.66 7.35 -1.96
N TYR A 180 5.55 8.02 -2.70
CA TYR A 180 5.16 8.96 -3.74
C TYR A 180 4.46 8.28 -4.93
N GLN A 181 4.93 7.10 -5.36
CA GLN A 181 4.27 6.34 -6.42
C GLN A 181 2.85 5.89 -6.05
N VAL A 182 2.66 5.37 -4.83
CA VAL A 182 1.33 4.96 -4.35
C VAL A 182 0.40 6.16 -4.18
N GLY A 183 0.95 7.35 -3.87
CA GLY A 183 0.21 8.60 -3.77
C GLY A 183 -0.20 9.24 -5.11
N ARG A 184 0.40 8.85 -6.24
CA ARG A 184 0.05 9.39 -7.55
C ARG A 184 -1.38 8.97 -7.93
N ARG A 185 -2.29 9.94 -8.01
CA ARG A 185 -3.59 9.74 -8.65
C ARG A 185 -3.35 9.45 -10.14
N GLN A 186 -3.99 8.41 -10.68
CA GLN A 186 -4.01 8.20 -12.13
C GLN A 186 -4.54 9.48 -12.78
N LYS A 187 -3.75 10.07 -13.70
CA LYS A 187 -4.26 11.13 -14.57
C LYS A 187 -5.46 10.53 -15.31
N LYS A 188 -6.63 11.14 -15.14
CA LYS A 188 -7.79 10.82 -15.97
C LYS A 188 -7.38 11.19 -17.41
N LEU A 189 -7.15 10.18 -18.24
CA LEU A 189 -7.06 10.30 -19.70
C LEU A 189 -8.47 10.43 -20.25
#